data_AF-A0A354I5Q8-F1
#
_entry.id   AF-A0A354I5Q8-F1
#
_cell.length_a   1.000
_cell.length_b   1.000
_cell.length_c   1.000
_cell.angle_alpha   90.00
_cell.angle_beta   90.00
_cell.angle_gamma   90.00
#
_symmetry.space_group_name_H-M   'P 1'
#
loop_
_entity.id
_entity.type
_entity.pdbx_description
1 polymer ?
#
loop_
_entity_poly.entity_id
_entity_poly.type
_entity_poly.pdbx_seq_one_letter_code
_entity_poly.pdbx_strand_id
1 'polypeptide(L)'
;MLVPKYYEDLHMLHDNVMPNRSYYIPASGRKGDLLRHREKSDRMQVLSGKWKFRYYESIYDLQESFFEQDYDAKGYDTVSVPGVWQNYGYDTHQYTNIRYPFPLDPPYVPHKNPCGAYICEFFYQKEEMAPKAYLNFEGVDSCFYVWLNGQYVGYSQVSHSTSEFDVTKYLLEGDNRLAVLVLKW
;
A
#
# COMPACT_ATOMS: atom_id res chain seq x y z
N MET A 1 -9.50 12.53 -12.53
CA MET A 1 -9.29 11.74 -11.30
C MET A 1 -8.09 10.84 -11.54
N LEU A 2 -7.12 10.82 -10.64
CA LEU A 2 -5.84 10.13 -10.85
C LEU A 2 -5.96 8.60 -10.81
N VAL A 3 -7.04 8.10 -10.24
CA VAL A 3 -7.36 6.67 -10.14
C VAL A 3 -8.77 6.39 -10.64
N PRO A 4 -9.04 5.17 -11.16
CA PRO A 4 -10.40 4.70 -11.35
C PRO A 4 -11.14 4.61 -10.00
N LYS A 5 -12.47 4.66 -10.02
CA LYS A 5 -13.30 4.62 -8.81
C LYS A 5 -13.62 3.18 -8.35
N TYR A 6 -12.61 2.34 -8.21
CA TYR A 6 -12.84 0.95 -7.78
C TYR A 6 -13.45 0.86 -6.37
N TYR A 7 -13.18 1.84 -5.51
CA TYR A 7 -13.73 1.94 -4.16
C TYR A 7 -15.26 2.21 -4.13
N GLU A 8 -15.90 2.49 -5.26
CA GLU A 8 -17.36 2.60 -5.39
C GLU A 8 -17.96 1.46 -6.26
N ASP A 9 -17.18 0.41 -6.56
CA ASP A 9 -17.62 -0.73 -7.37
C ASP A 9 -17.58 -2.04 -6.56
N LEU A 10 -18.75 -2.59 -6.24
CA LEU A 10 -18.88 -3.82 -5.45
C LEU A 10 -18.36 -5.07 -6.17
N HIS A 11 -18.19 -5.01 -7.49
CA HIS A 11 -17.65 -6.11 -8.28
C HIS A 11 -16.12 -6.06 -8.39
N MET A 12 -15.50 -4.97 -7.94
CA MET A 12 -14.05 -4.78 -7.97
C MET A 12 -13.46 -4.82 -6.56
N LEU A 13 -13.04 -6.01 -6.12
CA LEU A 13 -12.32 -6.15 -4.84
C LEU A 13 -10.81 -5.94 -5.00
N HIS A 14 -10.28 -6.44 -6.11
CA HIS A 14 -8.84 -6.55 -6.34
C HIS A 14 -8.56 -6.35 -7.82
N ASP A 15 -7.46 -5.66 -8.11
CA ASP A 15 -6.88 -5.56 -9.45
C ASP A 15 -5.39 -5.92 -9.37
N ASN A 16 -4.97 -6.91 -10.16
CA ASN A 16 -3.62 -7.48 -10.19
C ASN A 16 -3.09 -8.08 -8.87
N VAL A 17 -3.98 -8.39 -7.91
CA VAL A 17 -3.60 -9.13 -6.69
C VAL A 17 -3.42 -10.62 -7.02
N MET A 18 -2.38 -11.24 -6.46
CA MET A 18 -2.13 -12.67 -6.59
C MET A 18 -3.23 -13.51 -5.91
N PRO A 19 -3.56 -14.70 -6.43
CA PRO A 19 -4.54 -15.58 -5.78
C PRO A 19 -4.16 -15.94 -4.34
N ASN A 20 -5.17 -16.03 -3.49
CA ASN A 20 -5.00 -16.46 -2.10
C ASN A 20 -4.32 -17.83 -2.00
N ARG A 21 -3.40 -17.95 -1.04
CA ARG A 21 -2.68 -19.19 -0.73
C ARG A 21 -2.27 -19.23 0.73
N SER A 22 -1.86 -20.42 1.20
CA SER A 22 -1.26 -20.56 2.52
C SER A 22 -0.03 -19.68 2.66
N TYR A 23 0.10 -19.03 3.82
CA TYR A 23 1.24 -18.18 4.14
C TYR A 23 2.56 -18.97 4.15
N TYR A 24 3.58 -18.40 3.53
CA TYR A 24 4.97 -18.84 3.65
C TYR A 24 5.91 -17.67 3.35
N ILE A 25 7.17 -17.79 3.75
CA ILE A 25 8.25 -16.88 3.38
C ILE A 25 9.31 -17.69 2.66
N PRO A 26 9.67 -17.37 1.40
CA PRO A 26 10.67 -18.12 0.65
C PRO A 26 12.04 -17.98 1.33
N ALA A 27 12.95 -18.91 1.08
CA ALA A 27 14.36 -18.83 1.47
C ALA A 27 15.20 -19.63 0.47
N SER A 28 16.47 -19.27 0.26
CA SER A 28 17.34 -20.01 -0.68
C SER A 28 17.69 -21.44 -0.21
N GLY A 29 17.41 -21.78 1.04
CA GLY A 29 17.65 -23.09 1.63
C GLY A 29 17.12 -23.17 3.06
N ARG A 30 17.55 -24.19 3.81
CA ARG A 30 17.18 -24.33 5.23
C ARG A 30 17.84 -23.22 6.04
N LYS A 31 17.08 -22.17 6.34
CA LYS A 31 17.44 -21.15 7.33
C LYS A 31 16.90 -21.56 8.70
N GLY A 32 17.24 -20.79 9.74
CA GLY A 32 16.83 -21.05 11.12
C GLY A 32 15.31 -20.99 11.33
N ASP A 33 14.87 -20.55 12.50
CA ASP A 33 13.45 -20.42 12.81
C ASP A 33 12.80 -19.25 12.05
N LEU A 34 12.45 -19.46 10.77
CA LEU A 34 11.73 -18.49 9.95
C LEU A 34 10.25 -18.36 10.33
N LEU A 35 9.72 -19.30 11.13
CA LEU A 35 8.34 -19.21 11.62
C LEU A 35 8.20 -18.04 12.60
N ARG A 36 9.20 -17.86 13.48
CA ARG A 36 9.24 -16.75 14.44
C ARG A 36 10.03 -15.54 13.95
N HIS A 37 10.98 -15.76 13.05
CA HIS A 37 11.92 -14.74 12.58
C HIS A 37 11.98 -14.68 11.06
N ARG A 38 10.85 -14.44 10.42
CA ARG A 38 10.73 -14.38 8.95
C ARG A 38 11.68 -13.38 8.29
N GLU A 39 11.98 -12.29 9.00
CA GLU A 39 12.90 -11.23 8.57
C GLU A 39 14.34 -11.72 8.40
N LYS A 40 14.67 -12.91 8.92
CA LYS A 40 15.97 -13.56 8.71
C LYS A 40 16.04 -14.32 7.38
N SER A 41 14.97 -14.38 6.60
CA SER A 41 15.03 -14.93 5.26
C SER A 41 15.89 -14.05 4.35
N ASP A 42 16.73 -14.70 3.54
CA ASP A 42 17.51 -14.05 2.48
C ASP A 42 16.71 -13.77 1.20
N ARG A 43 15.40 -14.04 1.23
CA ARG A 43 14.43 -13.75 0.16
C ARG A 43 13.34 -12.79 0.64
N MET A 44 13.59 -12.07 1.74
CA MET A 44 12.66 -11.09 2.30
C MET A 44 13.37 -9.76 2.51
N GLN A 45 12.72 -8.68 2.06
CA GLN A 45 13.12 -7.32 2.35
C GLN A 45 11.97 -6.63 3.08
N VAL A 46 12.23 -6.12 4.27
CA VAL A 46 11.23 -5.39 5.06
C VAL A 46 11.22 -3.93 4.61
N LEU A 47 10.05 -3.43 4.21
CA LEU A 47 9.84 -2.03 3.83
C LEU A 47 9.19 -1.20 4.95
N SER A 48 8.89 -1.81 6.11
CA SER A 48 8.49 -1.08 7.31
C SER A 48 9.58 -0.09 7.73
N GLY A 49 9.19 1.10 8.18
CA GLY A 49 10.15 2.15 8.51
C GLY A 49 9.55 3.54 8.39
N LYS A 50 10.34 4.50 7.92
CA LYS A 50 9.91 5.88 7.73
C LYS A 50 9.51 6.13 6.27
N TRP A 51 8.28 6.55 6.06
CA TRP A 51 7.73 6.82 4.74
C TRP A 51 7.36 8.30 4.65
N LYS A 52 7.50 8.88 3.47
CA LYS A 52 6.95 10.21 3.18
C LYS A 52 5.44 10.11 3.09
N PHE A 53 4.73 11.07 3.67
CA PHE A 53 3.29 11.02 3.80
C PHE A 53 2.66 12.40 3.63
N ARG A 54 1.52 12.42 2.93
CA ARG A 54 0.66 13.60 2.85
C ARG A 54 -0.80 13.19 2.96
N TYR A 55 -1.50 13.88 3.84
CA TYR A 55 -2.94 13.72 4.05
C TYR A 55 -3.73 14.71 3.21
N TYR A 56 -4.90 14.27 2.74
CA TYR A 56 -5.88 15.09 2.04
C TYR A 56 -7.27 14.85 2.66
N GLU A 57 -8.06 15.91 2.82
CA GLU A 57 -9.44 15.81 3.34
C GLU A 57 -10.38 15.11 2.35
N SER A 58 -10.03 15.16 1.07
CA SER A 58 -10.73 14.48 -0.01
C SER A 58 -9.74 13.94 -1.05
N ILE A 59 -10.03 12.77 -1.62
CA ILE A 59 -9.33 12.26 -2.81
C ILE A 59 -9.36 13.24 -4.00
N TYR A 60 -10.35 14.14 -4.05
CA TYR A 60 -10.42 15.17 -5.08
C TYR A 60 -9.48 16.35 -4.82
N ASP A 61 -8.89 16.47 -3.64
CA ASP A 61 -7.84 17.47 -3.36
C ASP A 61 -6.47 16.99 -3.87
N LEU A 62 -6.32 15.68 -4.13
CA LEU A 62 -5.14 15.12 -4.78
C LEU A 62 -5.22 15.36 -6.30
N GLN A 63 -4.56 16.42 -6.75
CA GLN A 63 -4.51 16.82 -8.16
C GLN A 63 -3.21 16.45 -8.87
N GLU A 64 -2.15 16.16 -8.10
CA GLU A 64 -0.81 15.91 -8.61
C GLU A 64 -0.52 14.41 -8.71
N SER A 65 0.19 14.01 -9.78
CA SER A 65 0.65 12.64 -10.00
C SER A 65 1.80 12.25 -9.06
N PHE A 66 1.54 12.21 -7.76
CA PHE A 66 2.56 11.99 -6.72
C PHE A 66 3.36 10.69 -6.89
N PHE A 67 2.81 9.73 -7.63
CA PHE A 67 3.40 8.42 -7.92
C PHE A 67 4.53 8.46 -8.96
N GLU A 68 4.65 9.54 -9.74
CA GLU A 68 5.72 9.70 -10.75
C GLU A 68 7.12 9.69 -10.13
N GLN A 69 8.09 9.07 -10.80
CA GLN A 69 9.42 8.83 -10.25
C GLN A 69 10.14 10.11 -9.80
N ASP A 70 9.96 11.21 -10.55
CA ASP A 70 10.63 12.50 -10.31
C ASP A 70 9.79 13.49 -9.48
N TYR A 71 8.65 13.04 -8.90
CA TYR A 71 7.78 13.93 -8.13
C TYR A 71 8.46 14.43 -6.84
N ASP A 72 8.49 15.75 -6.66
CA ASP A 72 9.12 16.40 -5.50
C ASP A 72 8.24 16.28 -4.24
N ALA A 73 8.58 15.31 -3.39
CA ALA A 73 7.91 15.08 -2.11
C ALA A 73 8.57 15.81 -0.93
N LYS A 74 9.37 16.87 -1.13
CA LYS A 74 10.02 17.61 -0.03
C LYS A 74 9.04 18.19 0.99
N GLY A 75 7.84 18.58 0.53
CA GLY A 75 6.79 19.11 1.40
C GLY A 75 6.01 18.04 2.17
N TYR A 76 6.33 16.76 1.99
CA TYR A 76 5.64 15.67 2.68
C TYR A 76 6.23 15.47 4.08
N ASP A 77 5.34 15.20 5.02
CA ASP A 77 5.71 14.77 6.36
C ASP A 77 6.34 13.38 6.32
N THR A 78 6.86 12.92 7.45
CA THR A 78 7.48 11.59 7.58
C THR A 78 6.82 10.81 8.71
N VAL A 79 6.20 9.69 8.38
CA VAL A 79 5.45 8.84 9.31
C VAL A 79 6.08 7.46 9.44
N SER A 80 5.77 6.74 10.53
CA SER A 80 6.15 5.34 10.67
C SER A 80 5.18 4.43 9.92
N VAL A 81 5.67 3.34 9.35
CA VAL A 81 4.86 2.26 8.77
C VAL A 81 5.33 0.93 9.38
N PRO A 82 4.43 0.08 9.92
CA PRO A 82 2.96 0.24 9.93
C PRO A 82 2.47 1.26 10.98
N GLY A 83 1.25 1.75 10.78
CA GLY A 83 0.50 2.56 11.74
C GLY A 83 -0.70 3.27 11.09
N VAL A 84 -1.54 3.89 11.93
CA VAL A 84 -2.75 4.60 11.50
C VAL A 84 -2.50 6.10 11.53
N TRP A 85 -2.89 6.84 10.48
CA TRP A 85 -2.52 8.25 10.35
C TRP A 85 -3.15 9.15 11.43
N GLN A 86 -4.25 8.71 12.06
CA GLN A 86 -4.86 9.38 13.20
C GLN A 86 -3.89 9.51 14.38
N ASN A 87 -3.02 8.53 14.58
CA ASN A 87 -1.98 8.58 15.62
C ASN A 87 -0.84 9.56 15.28
N TYR A 88 -0.77 10.05 14.05
CA TYR A 88 0.21 11.03 13.60
C TYR A 88 -0.34 12.47 13.62
N GLY A 89 -1.59 12.66 14.03
CA GLY A 89 -2.23 13.97 14.14
C GLY A 89 -3.09 14.37 12.94
N TYR A 90 -3.32 13.45 11.97
CA TYR A 90 -4.21 13.71 10.83
C TYR A 90 -5.58 13.11 11.08
N ASP A 91 -6.65 13.85 10.76
CA ASP A 91 -8.03 13.39 10.99
C ASP A 91 -8.28 13.05 12.48
N THR A 92 -9.36 12.36 12.78
CA THR A 92 -9.78 11.98 14.13
C THR A 92 -10.13 10.50 14.20
N HIS A 93 -9.91 9.91 15.37
CA HIS A 93 -10.43 8.58 15.67
C HIS A 93 -11.94 8.61 15.75
N GLN A 94 -12.59 7.61 15.15
CA GLN A 94 -14.03 7.46 15.16
C GLN A 94 -14.39 6.16 15.86
N TYR A 95 -15.32 6.24 16.80
CA TYR A 95 -15.92 5.08 17.45
C TYR A 95 -17.42 5.16 17.29
N THR A 96 -17.99 4.19 16.60
CA THR A 96 -19.43 4.02 16.46
C THR A 96 -19.77 2.56 16.78
N ASN A 97 -20.95 2.32 17.34
CA ASN A 97 -21.39 0.95 17.64
C ASN A 97 -22.02 0.28 16.41
N ILE A 98 -23.13 0.83 15.91
CA ILE A 98 -23.92 0.23 14.82
C ILE A 98 -23.90 1.08 13.55
N ARG A 99 -23.90 2.42 13.69
CA ARG A 99 -24.01 3.33 12.56
C ARG A 99 -22.67 3.44 11.84
N TYR A 100 -22.71 3.46 10.51
CA TYR A 100 -21.55 3.90 9.74
C TYR A 100 -21.15 5.33 10.16
N PRO A 101 -19.85 5.65 10.20
CA PRO A 101 -19.37 7.01 10.48
C PRO A 101 -19.58 7.97 9.30
N PHE A 102 -20.21 7.51 8.22
CA PHE A 102 -20.57 8.25 7.01
C PHE A 102 -22.00 7.85 6.54
N PRO A 103 -22.64 8.61 5.62
CA PRO A 103 -23.95 8.28 5.06
C PRO A 103 -24.00 6.88 4.45
N LEU A 104 -25.04 6.11 4.78
CA LEU A 104 -25.25 4.76 4.25
C LEU A 104 -26.00 4.83 2.91
N ASP A 105 -25.26 4.82 1.81
CA ASP A 105 -25.81 4.79 0.44
C ASP A 105 -24.97 3.90 -0.50
N PRO A 106 -24.97 2.56 -0.31
CA PRO A 106 -24.08 1.68 -1.06
C PRO A 106 -24.36 1.69 -2.58
N PRO A 107 -23.31 1.63 -3.43
CA PRO A 107 -21.89 1.46 -3.07
C PRO A 107 -21.12 2.76 -2.84
N TYR A 108 -21.83 3.88 -2.75
CA TYR A 108 -21.23 5.21 -2.72
C TYR A 108 -20.64 5.54 -1.35
N VAL A 109 -19.48 6.21 -1.39
CA VAL A 109 -18.84 6.81 -0.22
C VAL A 109 -18.93 8.33 -0.32
N PRO A 110 -18.71 9.08 0.78
CA PRO A 110 -18.75 10.54 0.71
C PRO A 110 -17.78 11.09 -0.32
N HIS A 111 -18.18 12.15 -1.04
CA HIS A 111 -17.25 12.88 -1.90
C HIS A 111 -16.04 13.42 -1.12
N LYS A 112 -16.26 13.84 0.13
CA LYS A 112 -15.20 14.12 1.10
C LYS A 112 -14.72 12.81 1.72
N ASN A 113 -13.95 12.04 0.96
CA ASN A 113 -13.30 10.82 1.40
C ASN A 113 -11.81 11.10 1.67
N PRO A 114 -11.38 11.17 2.94
CA PRO A 114 -9.98 11.39 3.27
C PRO A 114 -9.07 10.33 2.65
N CYS A 115 -7.88 10.76 2.24
CA CYS A 115 -6.88 9.84 1.72
C CYS A 115 -5.46 10.22 2.14
N GLY A 116 -4.59 9.22 2.19
CA GLY A 116 -3.17 9.34 2.48
C GLY A 116 -2.33 8.93 1.28
N ALA A 117 -1.47 9.84 0.81
CA ALA A 117 -0.46 9.55 -0.20
C ALA A 117 0.87 9.23 0.49
N TYR A 118 1.35 8.00 0.30
CA TYR A 118 2.56 7.47 0.89
C TYR A 118 3.63 7.24 -0.18
N ILE A 119 4.89 7.59 0.12
CA ILE A 119 6.06 7.33 -0.73
C ILE A 119 7.17 6.68 0.10
N CYS A 120 7.74 5.60 -0.43
CA CYS A 120 8.89 4.90 0.11
C CYS A 120 9.95 4.72 -0.98
N GLU A 121 11.17 5.11 -0.69
CA GLU A 121 12.33 4.81 -1.52
C GLU A 121 13.09 3.65 -0.91
N PHE A 122 13.47 2.69 -1.74
CA PHE A 122 14.21 1.51 -1.31
C PHE A 122 15.17 1.04 -2.39
N PHE A 123 16.27 0.45 -1.94
CA PHE A 123 17.25 -0.15 -2.83
C PHE A 123 16.91 -1.63 -3.06
N TYR A 124 17.06 -2.09 -4.30
CA TYR A 124 16.82 -3.48 -4.70
C TYR A 124 18.00 -3.99 -5.54
N GLN A 125 18.49 -5.19 -5.19
CA GLN A 125 19.49 -5.91 -5.97
C GLN A 125 18.85 -7.15 -6.56
N LYS A 126 18.96 -7.32 -7.88
CA LYS A 126 18.53 -8.53 -8.54
C LYS A 126 19.39 -9.70 -8.10
N GLU A 127 18.72 -10.83 -7.97
CA GLU A 127 19.30 -12.08 -7.54
C GLU A 127 18.87 -13.14 -8.54
N GLU A 128 19.84 -13.68 -9.28
CA GLU A 128 19.58 -14.62 -10.37
C GLU A 128 18.84 -15.87 -9.90
N MET A 129 19.12 -16.31 -8.67
CA MET A 129 18.48 -17.48 -8.05
C MET A 129 17.11 -17.16 -7.43
N ALA A 130 16.62 -15.91 -7.54
CA ALA A 130 15.31 -15.46 -7.11
C ALA A 130 14.70 -14.53 -8.18
N PRO A 131 14.36 -15.06 -9.37
CA PRO A 131 14.00 -14.27 -10.53
C PRO A 131 12.63 -13.58 -10.42
N LYS A 132 11.88 -13.79 -9.33
CA LYS A 132 10.57 -13.20 -9.08
C LYS A 132 10.57 -12.45 -7.76
N ALA A 133 9.90 -11.31 -7.76
CA ALA A 133 9.71 -10.49 -6.58
C ALA A 133 8.23 -10.15 -6.39
N TYR A 134 7.79 -10.23 -5.14
CA TYR A 134 6.39 -9.99 -4.76
C TYR A 134 6.34 -8.92 -3.68
N LEU A 135 5.49 -7.91 -3.89
CA LEU A 135 5.22 -6.88 -2.91
C LEU A 135 4.03 -7.31 -2.05
N ASN A 136 4.24 -7.37 -0.74
CA ASN A 136 3.27 -7.87 0.23
C ASN A 136 2.84 -6.77 1.19
N PHE A 137 1.54 -6.44 1.18
CA PHE A 137 0.89 -5.62 2.19
C PHE A 137 0.09 -6.54 3.12
N GLU A 138 0.40 -6.55 4.41
CA GLU A 138 -0.25 -7.45 5.37
C GLU A 138 -1.60 -6.93 5.90
N GLY A 139 -1.88 -5.66 5.65
CA GLY A 139 -3.15 -5.01 5.96
C GLY A 139 -3.07 -3.51 5.66
N VAL A 140 -4.07 -2.98 4.97
CA VAL A 140 -4.21 -1.57 4.61
C VAL A 140 -5.69 -1.22 4.66
N ASP A 141 -6.05 -0.14 5.34
CA ASP A 141 -7.44 0.22 5.62
C ASP A 141 -7.81 1.57 4.97
N SER A 142 -8.89 1.69 4.19
CA SER A 142 -9.88 0.65 3.81
C SER A 142 -9.60 -0.01 2.46
N CYS A 143 -9.00 0.75 1.55
CA CYS A 143 -8.59 0.31 0.23
C CYS A 143 -7.39 1.13 -0.26
N PHE A 144 -6.69 0.63 -1.26
CA PHE A 144 -5.48 1.30 -1.72
C PHE A 144 -5.10 0.98 -3.16
N TYR A 145 -4.39 1.92 -3.77
CA TYR A 145 -3.76 1.82 -5.09
C TYR A 145 -2.25 1.84 -4.93
N VAL A 146 -1.55 1.06 -5.74
CA VAL A 146 -0.09 0.91 -5.66
C VAL A 146 0.55 1.23 -7.00
N TRP A 147 1.65 1.98 -6.94
CA TRP A 147 2.55 2.21 -8.06
C TRP A 147 3.98 1.91 -7.66
N LEU A 148 4.76 1.39 -8.59
CA LEU A 148 6.20 1.18 -8.43
C LEU A 148 6.90 1.82 -9.63
N ASN A 149 7.82 2.74 -9.35
CA ASN A 149 8.55 3.52 -10.35
C ASN A 149 7.62 4.22 -11.36
N GLY A 150 6.55 4.86 -10.85
CA GLY A 150 5.55 5.56 -11.66
C GLY A 150 4.55 4.66 -12.39
N GLN A 151 4.75 3.34 -12.39
CA GLN A 151 3.87 2.40 -13.08
C GLN A 151 2.83 1.82 -12.13
N TYR A 152 1.59 1.79 -12.56
CA TYR A 152 0.49 1.21 -11.78
C TYR A 152 0.68 -0.30 -11.61
N VAL A 153 0.65 -0.76 -10.36
CA VAL A 153 0.83 -2.17 -9.99
C VAL A 153 -0.53 -2.83 -9.77
N GLY A 154 -1.44 -2.18 -9.04
CA GLY A 154 -2.74 -2.75 -8.73
C GLY A 154 -3.53 -2.01 -7.66
N TYR A 155 -4.66 -2.61 -7.30
CA TYR A 155 -5.61 -2.11 -6.31
C TYR A 155 -6.09 -3.26 -5.41
N SER A 156 -6.40 -2.95 -4.15
CA SER A 156 -7.06 -3.90 -3.26
C SER A 156 -7.92 -3.19 -2.22
N GLN A 157 -9.02 -3.84 -1.85
CA GLN A 157 -9.76 -3.62 -0.60
C GLN A 157 -9.76 -4.89 0.26
N VAL A 158 -10.34 -4.85 1.46
CA VAL A 158 -10.30 -5.89 2.53
C VAL A 158 -9.10 -5.72 3.48
N SER A 159 -9.29 -4.87 4.50
CA SER A 159 -8.21 -4.37 5.36
C SER A 159 -7.47 -5.41 6.20
N HIS A 160 -8.12 -6.52 6.51
CA HIS A 160 -7.57 -7.60 7.35
C HIS A 160 -7.10 -8.81 6.55
N SER A 161 -6.70 -8.59 5.29
CA SER A 161 -6.14 -9.62 4.41
C SER A 161 -4.82 -9.16 3.81
N THR A 162 -3.93 -10.11 3.54
CA THR A 162 -2.72 -9.85 2.77
C THR A 162 -3.09 -9.59 1.30
N SER A 163 -2.53 -8.53 0.73
CA SER A 163 -2.55 -8.25 -0.70
C SER A 163 -1.13 -8.41 -1.24
N GLU A 164 -0.96 -9.36 -2.15
CA GLU A 164 0.33 -9.62 -2.80
C GLU A 164 0.27 -9.25 -4.28
N PHE A 165 1.31 -8.58 -4.79
CA PHE A 165 1.44 -8.19 -6.19
C PHE A 165 2.74 -8.73 -6.77
N ASP A 166 2.71 -9.32 -7.96
CA ASP A 166 3.93 -9.64 -8.72
C ASP A 166 4.53 -8.34 -9.27
N VAL A 167 5.65 -7.91 -8.67
CA VAL A 167 6.33 -6.66 -9.01
C VAL A 167 7.56 -6.86 -9.88
N THR A 168 7.81 -8.10 -10.33
CA THR A 168 9.05 -8.50 -11.02
C THR A 168 9.40 -7.60 -12.20
N LYS A 169 8.41 -7.23 -13.02
CA LYS A 169 8.60 -6.40 -14.23
C LYS A 169 8.73 -4.89 -13.94
N TYR A 170 8.38 -4.44 -12.75
CA TYR A 170 8.35 -3.04 -12.37
C TYR A 170 9.62 -2.61 -11.63
N LEU A 171 10.38 -3.56 -11.07
CA LEU A 171 11.61 -3.32 -10.32
C LEU A 171 12.79 -2.95 -11.23
N LEU A 172 13.57 -1.98 -10.77
CA LEU A 172 14.84 -1.56 -11.32
C LEU A 172 15.98 -2.10 -10.45
N GLU A 173 17.15 -2.35 -11.06
CA GLU A 173 18.38 -2.56 -10.28
C GLU A 173 18.76 -1.23 -9.63
N GLY A 174 18.98 -1.23 -8.31
CA GLY A 174 19.30 -0.03 -7.55
C GLY A 174 18.08 0.61 -6.88
N ASP A 175 17.97 1.94 -6.99
CA ASP A 175 16.93 2.71 -6.31
C ASP A 175 15.55 2.55 -6.96
N ASN A 176 14.55 2.30 -6.14
CA ASN A 176 13.16 2.13 -6.52
C ASN A 176 12.26 3.02 -5.65
N ARG A 177 11.16 3.48 -6.25
CA ARG A 177 10.17 4.34 -5.59
C ARG A 177 8.81 3.66 -5.57
N LEU A 178 8.35 3.30 -4.39
CA LEU A 178 7.02 2.79 -4.12
C LEU A 178 6.10 3.95 -3.72
N ALA A 179 4.96 4.07 -4.38
CA ALA A 179 3.91 5.02 -4.05
C ALA A 179 2.60 4.29 -3.77
N VAL A 180 1.91 4.67 -2.69
CA VAL A 180 0.66 4.04 -2.25
C VAL A 180 -0.34 5.13 -1.92
N LEU A 181 -1.54 5.05 -2.51
CA LEU A 181 -2.66 5.91 -2.15
C LEU A 181 -3.65 5.07 -1.33
N VAL A 182 -3.91 5.48 -0.10
CA VAL A 182 -4.86 4.81 0.81
C VAL A 182 -6.06 5.71 1.03
N LEU A 183 -7.27 5.16 0.89
CA LEU A 183 -8.52 5.90 1.14
C LEU A 183 -9.11 5.45 2.48
N LYS A 184 -9.80 6.36 3.17
CA LYS A 184 -10.47 6.06 4.44
C LYS A 184 -11.72 5.20 4.25
N TRP A 185 -12.50 5.51 3.21
CA TRP A 185 -13.76 4.84 2.89
C TRP A 185 -13.68 4.15 1.55
#